data_AF-A0A2R6NJI0-F1
#
_entry.id   AF-A0A2R6NJI0-F1
#
_cell.length_a   1.000
_cell.length_b   1.000
_cell.length_c   1.000
_cell.angle_alpha   90.00
_cell.angle_beta   90.00
_cell.angle_gamma   90.00
#
_symmetry.space_group_name_H-M   'P 1'
#
loop_
_entity.id
_entity.type
_entity.pdbx_description
1 polymer ?
#
loop_
_entity_poly.entity_id
_entity_poly.type
_entity_poly.pdbx_seq_one_letter_code
_entity_poly.pdbx_strand_id
1 'polypeptide(L)'
;MGTKTDRKRRENICQDTDAVQSRIARARKLTFEHGTPITSKSIECQLKPTSLIPSRSAFSTCLSIFNFNFYSMFVYDLLHEFELGVWKADFTHILRALYALGRDRIQKLNERFRAVPTFGRDTIRRFGVNVSGMKKLAARDFEDILQ
;
A
#
# COMPACT_ATOMS: atom_id res chain seq x y z
N MET A 1 1.31 -20.27 7.22
CA MET A 1 1.57 -18.89 7.69
C MET A 1 0.31 -18.06 7.46
N GLY A 2 -0.21 -17.40 8.50
CA GLY A 2 -1.46 -16.61 8.49
C GLY A 2 -2.52 -17.20 9.44
N THR A 3 -3.17 -16.34 10.25
CA THR A 3 -4.26 -16.75 11.14
C THR A 3 -5.52 -17.10 10.33
N LYS A 4 -6.48 -17.82 10.93
CA LYS A 4 -7.79 -18.07 10.27
C LYS A 4 -8.50 -16.77 9.87
N THR A 5 -8.29 -15.69 10.64
CA THR A 5 -8.83 -14.36 10.38
C THR A 5 -8.19 -13.73 9.15
N ASP A 6 -6.87 -13.86 8.99
CA ASP A 6 -6.16 -13.35 7.80
C ASP A 6 -6.66 -14.03 6.53
N ARG A 7 -6.92 -15.34 6.58
CA ARG A 7 -7.48 -16.07 5.44
C ARG A 7 -8.87 -15.55 5.05
N LYS A 8 -9.77 -15.36 6.02
CA LYS A 8 -11.10 -14.79 5.77
C LYS A 8 -11.03 -13.36 5.21
N ARG A 9 -10.09 -12.54 5.68
CA ARG A 9 -9.88 -11.18 5.13
C ARG A 9 -9.41 -11.22 3.68
N ARG A 10 -8.54 -12.16 3.31
CA ARG A 10 -8.08 -12.36 1.92
C ARG A 10 -9.19 -12.87 1.01
N GLU A 11 -10.18 -13.59 1.53
CA GLU A 11 -11.36 -14.04 0.78
C GLU A 11 -12.34 -12.88 0.54
N ASN A 12 -12.43 -11.91 1.47
CA ASN A 12 -13.29 -10.72 1.37
C ASN A 12 -12.60 -9.56 0.64
N ILE A 13 -12.34 -9.74 -0.66
CA ILE A 13 -11.74 -8.70 -1.50
C ILE A 13 -12.81 -7.67 -1.87
N CYS A 14 -12.46 -6.38 -1.81
CA CYS A 14 -13.32 -5.30 -2.28
C CYS A 14 -13.55 -5.45 -3.80
N GLN A 15 -14.81 -5.40 -4.22
CA GLN A 15 -15.18 -5.50 -5.64
C GLN A 15 -15.94 -4.27 -6.10
N ASP A 16 -15.50 -3.71 -7.23
CA ASP A 16 -16.28 -2.70 -7.93
C ASP A 16 -17.48 -3.36 -8.61
N THR A 17 -18.67 -3.08 -8.08
CA THR A 17 -19.94 -3.64 -8.55
C THR A 17 -20.91 -2.50 -8.84
N ASP A 18 -21.91 -2.74 -9.69
CA ASP A 18 -22.95 -1.75 -10.00
C ASP A 18 -23.66 -1.22 -8.75
N ALA A 19 -23.80 -2.06 -7.73
CA ALA A 19 -24.37 -1.67 -6.44
C ALA A 19 -23.49 -0.63 -5.69
N VAL A 20 -22.17 -0.81 -5.71
CA VAL A 20 -21.20 0.14 -5.15
C VAL A 20 -21.26 1.46 -5.91
N GLN A 21 -21.22 1.41 -7.24
CA GLN A 21 -21.30 2.61 -8.09
C GLN A 21 -22.61 3.37 -7.90
N SER A 22 -23.73 2.64 -7.77
CA SER A 22 -25.05 3.22 -7.51
C SER A 22 -25.12 3.91 -6.15
N ARG A 23 -24.52 3.33 -5.09
CA ARG A 23 -24.42 3.97 -3.76
C ARG A 23 -23.61 5.26 -3.83
N ILE A 24 -22.47 5.24 -4.51
CA ILE A 24 -21.63 6.43 -4.71
C ILE A 24 -22.40 7.51 -5.50
N ALA A 25 -23.09 7.12 -6.58
CA ALA A 25 -23.89 8.05 -7.39
C ALA A 25 -25.02 8.69 -6.57
N ARG A 26 -25.73 7.92 -5.75
CA ARG A 26 -26.78 8.42 -4.86
C ARG A 26 -26.23 9.39 -3.81
N ALA A 27 -25.13 9.04 -3.15
CA ALA A 27 -24.50 9.91 -2.17
C ALA A 27 -24.08 11.25 -2.81
N ARG A 28 -23.47 11.20 -4.00
CA ARG A 28 -23.11 12.41 -4.76
C ARG A 28 -24.33 13.25 -5.14
N LYS A 29 -25.44 12.62 -5.56
CA LYS A 29 -26.69 13.33 -5.85
C LYS A 29 -27.15 14.12 -4.63
N LEU A 30 -27.16 13.49 -3.45
CA LEU A 30 -27.52 14.13 -2.19
C LEU A 30 -26.59 15.30 -1.84
N THR A 31 -25.29 15.14 -2.03
CA THR A 31 -24.32 16.20 -1.71
C THR A 31 -24.37 17.37 -2.69
N PHE A 32 -24.30 17.10 -3.99
CA PHE A 32 -24.09 18.15 -5.00
C PHE A 32 -25.39 18.74 -5.55
N GLU A 33 -26.48 17.97 -5.62
CA GLU A 33 -27.76 18.48 -6.15
C GLU A 33 -28.68 18.94 -5.03
N HIS A 34 -28.71 18.20 -3.91
CA HIS A 34 -29.60 18.49 -2.79
C HIS A 34 -28.92 19.24 -1.63
N GLY A 35 -27.63 19.60 -1.77
CA GLY A 35 -26.89 20.36 -0.76
C GLY A 35 -26.77 19.69 0.60
N THR A 36 -26.96 18.36 0.67
CA THR A 36 -26.93 17.62 1.93
C THR A 36 -25.49 17.52 2.44
N PRO A 37 -25.21 17.89 3.70
CA PRO A 37 -23.87 17.76 4.27
C PRO A 37 -23.36 16.32 4.19
N ILE A 38 -22.09 16.13 3.83
CA ILE A 38 -21.44 14.81 3.74
C ILE A 38 -21.50 14.06 5.08
N THR A 39 -21.48 14.79 6.19
CA THR A 39 -21.61 14.28 7.56
C THR A 39 -23.03 13.90 7.96
N SER A 40 -24.02 14.09 7.08
CA SER A 40 -25.41 13.72 7.37
C SER A 40 -25.57 12.21 7.56
N LYS A 41 -26.43 11.81 8.51
CA LYS A 41 -26.74 10.41 8.77
C LYS A 41 -27.19 9.67 7.50
N SER A 42 -27.92 10.33 6.60
CA SER A 42 -28.40 9.75 5.34
C SER A 42 -27.24 9.29 4.43
N ILE A 43 -26.20 10.11 4.30
CA ILE A 43 -25.01 9.78 3.48
C ILE A 43 -24.13 8.79 4.23
N GLU A 44 -23.91 8.99 5.52
CA GLU A 44 -23.10 8.09 6.34
C GLU A 44 -23.65 6.66 6.37
N CYS A 45 -24.97 6.46 6.55
CA CYS A 45 -25.59 5.14 6.51
C CYS A 45 -25.42 4.45 5.15
N GLN A 46 -25.33 5.22 4.05
CA GLN A 46 -25.11 4.66 2.72
C GLN A 46 -23.64 4.28 2.48
N LEU A 47 -22.68 5.02 3.01
CA LEU A 47 -21.26 4.86 2.64
C LEU A 47 -20.40 4.16 3.72
N LYS A 48 -20.63 4.43 5.02
CA LYS A 48 -19.81 3.89 6.12
C LYS A 48 -19.78 2.36 6.20
N PRO A 49 -20.88 1.61 6.02
CA PRO A 49 -20.86 0.15 6.16
C PRO A 49 -19.89 -0.56 5.20
N THR A 50 -19.60 0.09 4.07
CA THR A 50 -18.70 -0.42 3.02
C THR A 50 -17.43 0.42 2.91
N SER A 51 -17.19 1.32 3.87
CA SER A 51 -16.05 2.27 3.88
C SER A 51 -15.88 3.04 2.56
N LEU A 52 -17.00 3.36 1.89
CA LEU A 52 -16.98 4.09 0.62
C LEU A 52 -16.88 5.59 0.85
N ILE A 53 -16.43 6.30 -0.18
CA ILE A 53 -16.40 7.75 -0.26
C ILE A 53 -17.21 8.23 -1.47
N PRO A 54 -17.77 9.45 -1.45
CA PRO A 54 -18.57 9.99 -2.56
C PRO A 54 -17.71 10.45 -3.75
N SER A 55 -16.58 9.76 -4.03
CA SER A 55 -15.72 10.00 -5.19
C SER A 55 -16.07 9.00 -6.30
N ARG A 56 -16.10 9.48 -7.54
CA ARG A 56 -16.19 8.61 -8.72
C ARG A 56 -14.77 8.33 -9.20
N SER A 57 -14.39 7.05 -9.23
CA SER A 57 -13.14 6.62 -9.84
C SER A 57 -13.26 6.67 -11.36
N ALA A 58 -12.31 7.33 -12.02
CA ALA A 58 -12.21 7.31 -13.48
C ALA A 58 -11.99 5.88 -13.99
N PHE A 59 -11.20 5.08 -13.27
CA PHE A 59 -10.98 3.67 -13.59
C PHE A 59 -12.26 2.85 -13.50
N SER A 60 -13.06 3.06 -12.45
CA SER A 60 -14.38 2.40 -12.32
C SER A 60 -15.28 2.74 -13.51
N THR A 61 -15.32 4.01 -13.92
CA THR A 61 -16.17 4.45 -15.04
C THR A 61 -15.71 3.90 -16.38
N CYS A 62 -14.40 3.87 -16.63
CA CYS A 62 -13.84 3.44 -17.91
C CYS A 62 -13.73 1.92 -18.05
N LEU A 63 -13.54 1.20 -16.94
CA LEU A 63 -13.24 -0.23 -16.95
C LEU A 63 -14.43 -1.11 -16.50
N SER A 64 -15.51 -0.52 -15.98
CA SER A 64 -16.72 -1.26 -15.62
C SER A 64 -17.31 -2.04 -16.79
N ILE A 65 -17.23 -1.49 -18.01
CA ILE A 65 -17.70 -2.16 -19.24
C ILE A 65 -17.00 -3.50 -19.50
N PHE A 66 -15.79 -3.68 -18.97
CA PHE A 66 -15.01 -4.91 -19.11
C PHE A 66 -15.20 -5.85 -17.91
N ASN A 67 -16.10 -5.53 -16.97
CA ASN A 67 -16.22 -6.21 -15.67
C ASN A 67 -14.89 -6.33 -14.92
N PHE A 68 -14.00 -5.33 -15.11
CA PHE A 68 -12.68 -5.34 -14.51
C PHE A 68 -12.71 -4.64 -13.15
N ASN A 69 -12.31 -5.36 -12.10
CA ASN A 69 -12.24 -4.81 -10.75
C ASN A 69 -11.01 -3.92 -10.59
N PHE A 70 -11.17 -2.59 -10.73
CA PHE A 70 -10.04 -1.67 -10.68
C PHE A 70 -9.27 -1.68 -9.34
N TYR A 71 -9.87 -2.15 -8.24
CA TYR A 71 -9.16 -2.29 -6.97
C TYR A 71 -7.97 -3.25 -7.05
N SER A 72 -7.99 -4.23 -7.96
CA SER A 72 -6.86 -5.15 -8.15
C SER A 72 -5.71 -4.54 -8.94
N MET A 73 -5.89 -3.36 -9.55
CA MET A 73 -4.82 -2.65 -10.25
C MET A 73 -3.83 -1.99 -9.29
N PHE A 74 -4.30 -1.58 -8.11
CA PHE A 74 -3.43 -0.96 -7.13
C PHE A 74 -2.54 -2.04 -6.50
N VAL A 75 -1.25 -1.95 -6.77
CA VAL A 75 -0.24 -2.70 -6.04
C VAL A 75 -0.18 -2.12 -4.64
N TYR A 76 -0.07 -2.99 -3.64
CA TYR A 76 0.19 -2.57 -2.26
C TYR A 76 1.45 -1.70 -2.22
N ASP A 77 1.27 -0.42 -1.90
CA ASP A 77 2.39 0.49 -1.65
C ASP A 77 2.78 0.36 -0.18
N LEU A 78 3.89 -0.34 0.06
CA LEU A 78 4.43 -0.60 1.39
C LEU A 78 4.80 0.70 2.11
N LEU A 79 5.23 1.76 1.40
CA LEU A 79 5.50 3.06 2.03
C LEU A 79 4.23 3.84 2.36
N HIS A 80 3.12 3.59 1.67
CA HIS A 80 1.85 4.21 2.01
C HIS A 80 1.23 3.60 3.27
N GLU A 81 1.40 2.29 3.47
CA GLU A 81 0.85 1.57 4.64
C GLU A 81 1.80 1.55 5.84
N PHE A 82 3.11 1.64 5.62
CA PHE A 82 4.13 1.56 6.66
C PHE A 82 4.86 2.88 6.84
N GLU A 83 4.79 3.45 8.04
CA GLU A 83 5.52 4.68 8.34
C GLU A 83 7.03 4.47 8.13
N LEU A 84 7.65 5.32 7.30
CA LEU A 84 9.08 5.28 7.02
C LEU A 84 9.95 5.25 8.30
N GLY A 85 9.49 5.94 9.35
CA GLY A 85 10.15 5.96 10.66
C GLY A 85 10.15 4.59 11.36
N VAL A 86 9.05 3.85 11.27
CA VAL A 86 8.93 2.49 11.84
C VAL A 86 9.88 1.56 11.10
N TRP A 87 9.92 1.61 9.76
CA TRP A 87 10.83 0.76 8.99
C TRP A 87 12.29 1.06 9.31
N LYS A 88 12.63 2.34 9.41
CA LYS A 88 13.98 2.74 9.79
C LYS A 88 14.37 2.21 11.17
N ALA A 89 13.45 2.22 12.13
CA ALA A 89 13.68 1.68 13.47
C ALA A 89 13.87 0.15 13.43
N ASP A 90 13.02 -0.56 12.71
CA ASP A 90 13.08 -2.02 12.56
C ASP A 90 14.36 -2.45 11.85
N PHE A 91 14.72 -1.79 10.74
CA PHE A 91 15.96 -2.07 10.02
C PHE A 91 17.19 -1.78 10.90
N THR A 92 17.16 -0.69 11.68
CA THR A 92 18.23 -0.39 12.66
C THR A 92 18.34 -1.51 13.70
N HIS A 93 17.21 -2.04 14.17
CA HIS A 93 17.19 -3.14 15.13
C HIS A 93 17.77 -4.43 14.54
N ILE A 94 17.43 -4.76 13.29
CA ILE A 94 18.02 -5.88 12.55
C ILE A 94 19.54 -5.72 12.45
N LEU A 95 20.01 -4.53 12.07
CA LEU A 95 21.45 -4.24 12.00
C LEU A 95 22.13 -4.43 13.36
N ARG A 96 21.54 -3.94 14.45
CA ARG A 96 22.07 -4.15 15.82
C ARG A 96 22.16 -5.63 16.18
N ALA A 97 21.14 -6.43 15.84
CA ALA A 97 21.18 -7.88 16.06
C ALA A 97 22.31 -8.55 15.26
N LEU A 98 22.52 -8.15 14.00
CA LEU A 98 23.61 -8.64 13.18
C LEU A 98 24.99 -8.22 13.71
N TYR A 99 25.11 -7.01 14.25
CA TYR A 99 26.31 -6.55 14.94
C TYR A 99 26.58 -7.37 16.21
N ALA A 100 25.55 -7.68 16.99
CA ALA A 100 25.68 -8.48 18.20
C ALA A 100 26.10 -9.94 17.91
N LEU A 101 25.60 -10.52 16.81
CA LEU A 101 26.05 -11.82 16.30
C LEU A 101 27.52 -11.80 15.84
N GLY A 102 28.04 -10.63 15.49
CA GLY A 102 29.43 -10.41 15.09
C GLY A 102 29.82 -11.05 13.76
N ARG A 103 31.13 -11.22 13.56
CA ARG A 103 31.76 -11.78 12.34
C ARG A 103 31.48 -10.93 11.09
N ASP A 104 31.23 -11.59 9.96
CA ASP A 104 31.06 -11.02 8.63
C ASP A 104 29.58 -10.83 8.23
N ARG A 105 28.65 -10.84 9.20
CA ARG A 105 27.20 -10.80 8.92
C ARG A 105 26.77 -9.50 8.24
N ILE A 106 27.32 -8.37 8.65
CA ILE A 106 27.06 -7.06 8.03
C ILE A 106 27.66 -7.00 6.61
N GLN A 107 28.87 -7.55 6.42
CA GLN A 107 29.49 -7.66 5.10
C GLN A 107 28.61 -8.48 4.16
N LYS A 108 28.16 -9.65 4.61
CA LYS A 108 27.26 -10.53 3.85
C LYS A 108 25.92 -9.87 3.53
N LEU A 109 25.36 -9.07 4.45
CA LEU A 109 24.15 -8.30 4.18
C LEU A 109 24.39 -7.31 3.02
N ASN A 110 25.47 -6.52 3.09
CA ASN A 110 25.81 -5.58 2.02
C ASN A 110 26.10 -6.30 0.68
N GLU A 111 26.81 -7.43 0.70
CA GLU A 111 27.07 -8.24 -0.49
C GLU A 111 25.77 -8.74 -1.14
N ARG A 112 24.82 -9.21 -0.34
CA ARG A 112 23.51 -9.68 -0.84
C ARG A 112 22.73 -8.55 -1.50
N PHE A 113 22.64 -7.38 -0.87
CA PHE A 113 21.97 -6.23 -1.48
C PHE A 113 22.64 -5.80 -2.79
N ARG A 114 23.98 -5.83 -2.88
CA ARG A 114 24.69 -5.54 -4.14
C ARG A 114 24.41 -6.57 -5.25
N ALA A 115 24.10 -7.81 -4.87
CA ALA A 115 23.79 -8.89 -5.80
C ALA A 115 22.34 -8.87 -6.29
N VAL A 116 21.46 -8.07 -5.67
CA VAL A 116 20.08 -7.91 -6.13
C VAL A 116 20.11 -7.20 -7.50
N PRO A 117 19.59 -7.85 -8.57
CA PRO A 117 19.52 -7.23 -9.88
C PRO A 117 18.50 -6.09 -9.86
N THR A 118 18.75 -5.06 -10.67
CA THR A 118 17.76 -4.00 -10.88
C THR A 118 16.50 -4.57 -11.52
N PHE A 119 15.33 -4.15 -11.06
CA PHE A 119 14.04 -4.59 -11.60
C PHE A 119 13.28 -3.44 -12.26
N GLY A 120 12.97 -3.61 -13.55
CA GLY A 120 12.37 -2.56 -14.37
C GLY A 120 13.29 -1.35 -14.57
N ARG A 121 12.78 -0.30 -15.23
CA ARG A 121 13.55 0.95 -15.42
C ARG A 121 13.65 1.79 -14.15
N ASP A 122 12.66 1.70 -13.25
CA ASP A 122 12.54 2.58 -12.08
C ASP A 122 12.08 1.89 -10.78
N THR A 123 11.82 0.58 -10.78
CA THR A 123 11.17 -0.12 -9.64
C THR A 123 12.15 -0.53 -8.55
N ILE A 124 13.22 -1.26 -8.89
CA ILE A 124 14.30 -1.59 -7.94
C ILE A 124 15.59 -1.12 -8.56
N ARG A 125 16.21 -0.11 -7.94
CA ARG A 125 17.48 0.45 -8.41
C ARG A 125 18.66 -0.31 -7.81
N ARG A 126 19.84 -0.04 -8.36
CA ARG A 126 21.06 -0.66 -7.87
C ARG A 126 21.34 -0.15 -6.45
N PHE A 127 21.35 -1.06 -5.48
CA PHE A 127 21.68 -0.71 -4.10
C PHE A 127 23.11 -0.18 -3.96
N GLY A 128 23.29 0.75 -3.02
CA GLY A 128 24.59 1.30 -2.69
C GLY A 128 25.56 0.25 -2.12
N VAL A 129 26.84 0.57 -2.16
CA VAL A 129 27.91 -0.32 -1.67
C VAL A 129 27.73 -0.66 -0.18
N ASN A 130 27.19 0.25 0.62
CA ASN A 130 27.02 0.07 2.07
C ASN A 130 25.59 0.40 2.51
N VAL A 131 24.68 -0.57 2.35
CA VAL A 131 23.28 -0.46 2.77
C VAL A 131 23.17 -0.38 4.29
N SER A 132 23.97 -1.16 5.02
CA SER A 132 24.00 -1.12 6.50
C SER A 132 24.37 0.23 7.09
N GLY A 133 25.09 1.07 6.32
CA GLY A 133 25.46 2.41 6.78
C GLY A 133 24.28 3.37 6.82
N MET A 134 23.20 3.10 6.07
CA MET A 134 22.00 3.94 5.98
C MET A 134 22.29 5.44 5.72
N LYS A 135 23.39 5.74 5.01
CA LYS A 135 23.82 7.11 4.72
C LYS A 135 23.30 7.56 3.36
N LYS A 136 22.81 8.80 3.29
CA LYS A 136 22.33 9.44 2.06
C LYS A 136 21.21 8.64 1.34
N LEU A 137 20.40 7.90 2.09
CA LEU A 137 19.23 7.21 1.58
C LEU A 137 18.03 8.17 1.56
N ALA A 138 17.38 8.29 0.40
CA ALA A 138 16.08 8.91 0.27
C ALA A 138 14.97 7.96 0.73
N ALA A 139 13.74 8.45 0.88
CA ALA A 139 12.58 7.63 1.26
C ALA A 139 12.40 6.41 0.33
N ARG A 140 12.57 6.61 -0.98
CA ARG A 140 12.50 5.52 -1.97
C ARG A 140 13.58 4.45 -1.78
N ASP A 141 14.79 4.82 -1.35
CA ASP A 141 15.83 3.80 -1.13
C ASP A 141 15.47 2.91 0.07
N PHE A 142 14.75 3.44 1.06
CA PHE A 142 14.24 2.63 2.17
C PHE A 142 13.11 1.70 1.75
N GLU A 143 12.26 2.12 0.82
CA GLU A 143 11.25 1.27 0.18
C GLU A 143 11.89 0.09 -0.55
N ASP A 144 12.87 0.37 -1.41
CA ASP A 144 13.59 -0.66 -2.16
C ASP A 144 14.26 -1.67 -1.22
N ILE A 145 14.74 -1.26 -0.03
CA ILE A 145 15.34 -2.19 0.97
C ILE A 145 14.27 -3.07 1.66
N LEU A 146 13.02 -2.60 1.73
CA LEU A 146 11.91 -3.32 2.36
C LEU A 146 11.26 -4.34 1.41
N GLN A 147 11.16 -4.00 0.11
CA GLN A 147 10.48 -4.77 -0.93
C GLN A 147 11.22 -6.06 -1.33
#